data_AF-A0AAV1H576-F1
#
_entry.id   AF-A0AAV1H576-F1
#
_cell.length_a   1.000
_cell.length_b   1.000
_cell.length_c   1.000
_cell.angle_alpha   90.00
_cell.angle_beta   90.00
_cell.angle_gamma   90.00
#
_symmetry.space_group_name_H-M   'P 1'
#
loop_
_entity.id
_entity.type
_entity.pdbx_description
1 polymer ?
#
loop_
_entity_poly.entity_id
_entity_poly.type
_entity_poly.pdbx_seq_one_letter_code
_entity_poly.pdbx_strand_id
1 'polypeptide(L)'
;MHHQLGWLGHIIRMPANRLPRKILYGQLHLGQRSAGGPKKRLKDKLKITPKKCGIKPPSLEDAAADRPSWRGLSQKGVQLAEEERRKQCLAKSQRRKLAQSAPATSGPAYTCPDCGRRCKSRIGLYSHQRTHKQ
;
A
#
# COMPACT_ATOMS: atom_id res chain seq x y z
N MET A 1 -0.80 11.00 5.14
CA MET A 1 -0.46 11.60 3.83
C MET A 1 -0.10 13.08 3.93
N HIS A 2 -0.80 13.84 4.77
CA HIS A 2 -0.58 15.28 4.99
C HIS A 2 0.88 15.68 5.29
N HIS A 3 1.53 15.03 6.27
CA HIS A 3 2.93 15.31 6.63
C HIS A 3 3.90 15.16 5.45
N GLN A 4 3.75 14.09 4.66
CA GLN A 4 4.62 13.81 3.53
C GLN A 4 4.46 14.84 2.40
N LEU A 5 3.22 15.29 2.13
CA LEU A 5 2.97 16.35 1.14
C LEU A 5 3.47 17.72 1.63
N GLY A 6 3.31 18.02 2.92
CA GLY A 6 3.85 19.24 3.52
C GLY A 6 5.38 19.30 3.40
N TRP A 7 6.05 18.20 3.76
CA TRP A 7 7.50 18.05 3.62
C TRP A 7 7.98 18.12 2.16
N LEU A 8 7.28 17.45 1.24
CA LEU A 8 7.61 17.46 -0.19
C LEU A 8 7.49 18.87 -0.78
N GLY A 9 6.38 19.56 -0.52
CA GLY A 9 6.19 20.94 -0.97
C GLY A 9 7.16 21.92 -0.31
N HIS A 10 7.68 21.62 0.89
CA HIS A 10 8.74 22.41 1.50
C HIS A 10 10.08 22.22 0.77
N ILE A 11 10.47 20.98 0.46
CA ILE A 11 11.71 20.70 -0.28
C ILE A 11 11.70 21.32 -1.67
N ILE A 12 10.56 21.27 -2.37
CA ILE A 12 10.42 21.87 -3.70
C ILE A 12 10.55 23.39 -3.66
N ARG A 13 10.23 24.04 -2.53
CA ARG A 13 10.40 25.50 -2.36
C ARG A 13 11.78 25.88 -1.81
N MET A 14 12.58 24.93 -1.33
CA MET A 14 13.95 25.22 -0.92
C MET A 14 14.79 25.63 -2.14
N PRO A 15 15.80 26.50 -1.99
CA PRO A 15 16.69 26.80 -3.10
C PRO A 15 17.51 25.56 -3.50
N ALA A 16 17.86 25.46 -4.80
CA ALA A 16 18.50 24.28 -5.38
C ALA A 16 19.91 23.98 -4.83
N ASN A 17 20.55 24.96 -4.20
CA ASN A 17 21.83 24.79 -3.51
C ASN A 17 21.73 23.93 -2.24
N ARG A 18 20.54 23.78 -1.64
CA ARG A 18 20.32 23.04 -0.39
C ARG A 18 20.37 21.53 -0.60
N LEU A 19 21.02 20.83 0.34
CA LEU A 19 21.18 19.37 0.30
C LEU A 19 19.86 18.59 0.12
N PRO A 20 18.76 18.89 0.83
CA PRO A 20 17.51 18.12 0.66
C PRO A 20 16.95 18.20 -0.77
N ARG A 21 17.02 19.38 -1.41
CA ARG A 21 16.60 19.56 -2.80
C ARG A 21 17.55 18.84 -3.75
N LYS A 22 18.87 18.95 -3.54
CA LYS A 22 19.87 18.21 -4.32
C LYS A 22 19.69 16.70 -4.24
N ILE A 23 19.41 16.15 -3.06
CA ILE A 23 19.20 14.71 -2.86
C ILE A 23 17.91 14.25 -3.55
N LEU A 24 16.84 15.05 -3.51
CA LEU A 24 15.57 14.70 -4.14
C LEU A 24 15.69 14.53 -5.67
N TYR A 25 16.45 15.43 -6.31
CA TYR A 25 16.66 15.44 -7.76
C TYR A 25 17.96 14.77 -8.22
N GLY A 26 18.83 14.42 -7.26
CA GLY A 26 20.13 13.82 -7.50
C GLY A 26 20.01 12.50 -8.25
N GLN A 27 20.82 12.35 -9.27
CA GLN A 27 21.00 11.11 -10.00
C GLN A 27 22.45 10.65 -9.83
N LEU A 28 22.69 9.34 -9.94
CA LEU A 28 24.06 8.81 -9.97
C LEU A 28 24.76 9.38 -11.19
N HIS A 29 25.87 10.08 -10.98
CA HIS A 29 26.67 10.66 -12.06
C HIS A 29 27.48 9.58 -12.78
N LEU A 30 28.02 8.61 -12.03
CA LEU A 30 28.76 7.46 -12.52
C LEU A 30 28.27 6.20 -11.82
N GLY A 31 28.20 5.09 -12.56
CA GLY A 31 27.81 3.78 -12.04
C GLY A 31 26.33 3.42 -12.25
N GLN A 32 26.10 2.15 -12.59
CA GLN A 32 24.78 1.52 -12.54
C GLN A 32 24.55 0.94 -11.14
N ARG A 33 23.29 0.90 -10.70
CA ARG A 33 22.96 0.18 -9.46
C ARG A 33 23.15 -1.32 -9.71
N SER A 34 23.66 -2.04 -8.70
CA SER A 34 23.86 -3.49 -8.79
C SER A 34 22.56 -4.22 -9.18
N ALA A 35 22.70 -5.22 -10.04
CA ALA A 35 21.59 -6.08 -10.43
C ALA A 35 20.98 -6.74 -9.17
N GLY A 36 19.66 -6.66 -9.01
CA GLY A 36 18.94 -7.18 -7.84
C GLY A 36 18.74 -6.20 -6.68
N GLY A 37 19.38 -5.02 -6.70
CA GLY A 37 19.18 -3.99 -5.69
C GLY A 37 17.77 -3.36 -5.71
N PRO A 38 17.34 -2.68 -4.61
CA PRO A 38 16.06 -1.99 -4.57
C PRO A 38 15.93 -0.96 -5.71
N LYS A 39 15.02 -1.23 -6.66
CA LYS A 39 14.77 -0.38 -7.84
C LYS A 39 14.22 1.01 -7.49
N LYS A 40 13.54 1.15 -6.33
CA LYS A 40 12.81 2.38 -5.98
C LYS A 40 13.73 3.41 -5.33
N ARG A 41 13.97 4.53 -6.02
CA ARG A 41 14.63 5.72 -5.48
C ARG A 41 13.75 6.35 -4.39
N LEU A 42 14.33 7.19 -3.52
CA LEU A 42 13.56 8.01 -2.58
C LEU A 42 12.47 8.82 -3.32
N LYS A 43 12.83 9.44 -4.45
CA LYS A 43 11.89 10.13 -5.35
C LYS A 43 10.71 9.25 -5.78
N ASP A 44 10.95 7.97 -6.04
CA ASP A 44 9.88 7.05 -6.49
C ASP A 44 8.91 6.72 -5.36
N LYS A 45 9.42 6.56 -4.13
CA LYS A 45 8.57 6.44 -2.93
C LYS A 45 7.76 7.73 -2.71
N LEU A 46 8.39 8.89 -2.88
CA LEU A 46 7.75 10.18 -2.67
C LEU A 46 6.65 10.48 -3.69
N LYS A 47 6.77 10.01 -4.93
CA LYS A 47 5.74 10.14 -5.97
C LYS A 47 4.46 9.35 -5.69
N ILE A 48 4.46 8.36 -4.79
CA ILE A 48 3.28 7.53 -4.50
C ILE A 48 2.17 8.37 -3.86
N THR A 49 2.52 9.21 -2.88
CA THR A 49 1.53 9.96 -2.10
C THR A 49 0.84 11.06 -2.91
N PRO A 50 1.54 11.91 -3.68
CA PRO A 50 0.91 12.86 -4.60
C PRO A 50 0.00 12.18 -5.63
N LYS A 51 0.42 11.03 -6.20
CA LYS A 51 -0.41 10.25 -7.13
C LYS A 51 -1.70 9.77 -6.49
N LYS A 52 -1.64 9.27 -5.25
CA LYS A 52 -2.84 8.87 -4.48
C LYS A 52 -3.77 10.05 -4.19
N CYS A 53 -3.21 11.25 -4.07
CA CYS A 53 -3.94 12.49 -3.86
C CYS A 53 -4.40 13.16 -5.17
N GLY A 54 -4.26 12.49 -6.33
CA GLY A 54 -4.67 13.04 -7.63
C GLY A 54 -3.75 14.12 -8.21
N ILE A 55 -2.58 14.34 -7.61
CA ILE A 55 -1.60 15.33 -8.07
C ILE A 55 -0.68 14.68 -9.11
N LYS A 56 -0.72 15.17 -10.34
CA LYS A 56 0.13 14.65 -11.42
C LYS A 56 1.61 15.04 -11.18
N PRO A 57 2.58 14.14 -11.43
CA PRO A 57 4.01 14.43 -11.23
C PRO A 57 4.58 15.62 -12.02
N PRO A 58 4.18 15.91 -13.27
CA PRO A 58 4.73 17.03 -14.03
C PRO A 58 4.30 18.39 -13.46
N SER A 59 3.04 18.52 -13.02
CA SER A 59 2.49 19.75 -12.44
C SER A 59 2.80 19.92 -10.95
N LEU A 60 3.60 19.02 -10.37
CA LEU A 60 3.86 18.99 -8.94
C LEU A 60 4.78 20.13 -8.49
N GLU A 61 5.75 20.52 -9.32
CA GLU A 61 6.68 21.59 -8.99
C GLU A 61 6.01 22.95 -9.06
N ASP A 62 5.26 23.20 -10.13
CA ASP A 62 4.49 24.43 -10.33
C ASP A 62 3.44 24.61 -9.24
N ALA A 63 2.70 23.54 -8.91
CA ALA A 63 1.70 23.57 -7.85
C ALA A 63 2.31 23.72 -6.45
N ALA A 64 3.54 23.26 -6.23
CA ALA A 64 4.22 23.37 -4.94
C ALA A 64 4.95 24.71 -4.77
N ALA A 65 5.22 25.45 -5.85
CA ALA A 65 5.85 26.77 -5.79
C ALA A 65 4.98 27.75 -4.99
N ASP A 66 3.66 27.76 -5.24
CA ASP A 66 2.72 28.56 -4.47
C ASP A 66 2.23 27.84 -3.19
N ARG A 67 2.50 28.44 -2.02
CA ARG A 67 2.23 27.78 -0.72
C ARG A 67 0.75 27.61 -0.42
N PRO A 68 -0.13 28.63 -0.56
CA PRO A 68 -1.55 28.50 -0.32
C PRO A 68 -2.20 27.52 -1.30
N SER A 69 -1.89 27.61 -2.60
CA SER A 69 -2.40 26.66 -3.59
C SER A 69 -1.96 25.22 -3.29
N TRP A 70 -0.69 25.01 -2.91
CA TRP A 70 -0.21 23.69 -2.50
C TRP A 70 -0.98 23.12 -1.30
N ARG A 71 -1.24 23.94 -0.27
CA ARG A 71 -2.01 23.50 0.89
C ARG A 71 -3.43 23.09 0.50
N GLY A 72 -4.12 23.92 -0.29
CA GLY A 72 -5.48 23.63 -0.75
C GLY A 72 -5.54 22.34 -1.58
N LEU A 73 -4.63 22.20 -2.56
CA LEU A 73 -4.51 21.01 -3.39
C LEU A 73 -4.20 19.75 -2.55
N SER A 74 -3.26 19.85 -1.62
CA SER A 74 -2.87 18.76 -0.74
C SER A 74 -4.03 18.34 0.16
N GLN A 75 -4.76 19.29 0.74
CA GLN A 75 -5.87 19.01 1.64
C GLN A 75 -7.02 18.33 0.88
N LYS A 76 -7.41 18.87 -0.27
CA LYS A 76 -8.40 18.26 -1.16
C LYS A 76 -7.99 16.85 -1.58
N GLY A 77 -6.74 16.67 -2.02
CA GLY A 77 -6.22 15.38 -2.43
C GLY A 77 -6.14 14.35 -1.30
N VAL A 78 -5.82 14.78 -0.07
CA VAL A 78 -5.85 13.92 1.12
C VAL A 78 -7.27 13.50 1.45
N GLN A 79 -8.25 14.43 1.41
CA GLN A 79 -9.65 14.10 1.65
C GLN A 79 -10.16 13.04 0.68
N LEU A 80 -9.95 13.22 -0.62
CA LEU A 80 -10.32 12.25 -1.65
C LEU A 80 -9.67 10.87 -1.41
N ALA A 81 -8.38 10.84 -1.09
CA ALA A 81 -7.67 9.60 -0.81
C ALA A 81 -8.19 8.91 0.46
N GLU A 82 -8.62 9.66 1.47
CA GLU A 82 -9.23 9.12 2.67
C GLU A 82 -10.64 8.59 2.45
N GLU A 83 -11.46 9.29 1.68
CA GLU A 83 -12.78 8.84 1.27
C GLU A 83 -12.70 7.52 0.51
N GLU A 84 -11.80 7.42 -0.46
CA GLU A 84 -11.56 6.18 -1.20
C GLU A 84 -11.11 5.04 -0.28
N ARG A 85 -10.21 5.33 0.67
CA ARG A 85 -9.80 4.35 1.69
C ARG A 85 -10.99 3.90 2.55
N ARG A 86 -11.89 4.81 2.95
CA ARG A 86 -13.10 4.49 3.72
C ARG A 86 -14.03 3.59 2.90
N LYS A 87 -14.31 3.94 1.64
CA LYS A 87 -15.12 3.13 0.71
C LYS A 87 -14.56 1.72 0.56
N GLN A 88 -13.25 1.58 0.35
CA GLN A 88 -12.59 0.27 0.25
C GLN A 88 -12.70 -0.54 1.55
N CYS A 89 -12.58 0.11 2.71
CA CYS A 89 -12.73 -0.56 4.00
C CYS A 89 -14.17 -1.06 4.21
N LEU A 90 -15.16 -0.24 3.86
CA LEU A 90 -16.58 -0.60 3.93
C LEU A 90 -16.90 -1.76 2.96
N ALA A 91 -16.44 -1.69 1.72
CA ALA A 91 -16.62 -2.76 0.74
C ALA A 91 -16.00 -4.09 1.21
N LYS A 92 -14.79 -4.05 1.79
CA LYS A 92 -14.16 -5.24 2.39
C LYS A 92 -14.94 -5.77 3.61
N SER A 93 -15.52 -4.88 4.41
CA SER A 93 -16.36 -5.25 5.54
C SER A 93 -17.66 -5.93 5.08
N GLN A 94 -18.35 -5.33 4.12
CA GLN A 94 -19.56 -5.88 3.52
C GLN A 94 -19.32 -7.25 2.89
N ARG A 95 -18.22 -7.41 2.14
CA ARG A 95 -17.84 -8.72 1.58
C ARG A 95 -17.62 -9.79 2.66
N ARG A 96 -17.03 -9.43 3.80
CA ARG A 96 -16.87 -10.35 4.94
C ARG A 96 -18.21 -10.73 5.57
N LYS A 97 -19.13 -9.77 5.74
CA LYS A 97 -20.49 -10.04 6.23
C LYS A 97 -21.25 -10.98 5.31
N LEU A 98 -21.25 -10.71 4.00
CA LEU A 98 -21.90 -11.57 3.00
C LEU A 98 -21.31 -12.98 2.99
N ALA A 99 -19.99 -13.12 3.14
CA ALA A 99 -19.35 -14.43 3.22
C ALA A 99 -19.68 -15.20 4.51
N GLN A 100 -19.94 -14.50 5.62
CA GLN A 100 -20.36 -15.12 6.89
C GLN A 100 -21.84 -15.54 6.88
N SER A 101 -22.69 -14.75 6.22
CA SER A 101 -24.12 -15.06 6.06
C SER A 101 -24.39 -16.04 4.91
N ALA A 102 -23.40 -16.31 4.06
CA ALA A 102 -23.53 -17.31 3.01
C ALA A 102 -23.76 -18.67 3.68
N PRO A 103 -24.74 -19.47 3.19
CA PRO A 103 -24.95 -20.81 3.72
C PRO A 103 -23.63 -21.57 3.65
N ALA A 104 -23.24 -22.17 4.77
CA ALA A 104 -22.05 -22.99 4.83
C ALA A 104 -22.18 -24.05 3.72
N THR A 105 -21.39 -23.92 2.65
CA THR A 105 -21.22 -25.02 1.72
C THR A 105 -20.78 -26.19 2.59
N SER A 106 -21.62 -27.22 2.68
CA SER A 106 -21.29 -28.51 3.29
C SER A 106 -20.16 -29.10 2.46
N GLY A 107 -18.95 -28.60 2.69
CA GLY A 107 -17.74 -29.11 2.09
C GLY A 107 -17.58 -30.58 2.50
N PRO A 108 -16.85 -31.37 1.70
CA PRO A 108 -16.66 -32.78 1.98
C PRO A 108 -16.18 -32.95 3.43
N ALA A 109 -16.83 -33.86 4.16
CA ALA A 109 -16.45 -34.17 5.53
C ALA A 109 -15.00 -34.69 5.52
N TYR A 110 -14.06 -33.88 6.00
CA TYR A 110 -12.66 -34.30 6.13
C TYR A 110 -12.50 -35.13 7.39
N THR A 111 -12.96 -36.36 7.36
CA THR A 111 -12.95 -37.28 8.50
C THR A 111 -11.72 -38.18 8.45
N CYS A 112 -11.07 -38.35 9.60
CA CYS A 112 -9.97 -39.31 9.74
C CYS A 112 -10.50 -40.75 9.69
N PRO A 113 -9.96 -41.64 8.84
CA PRO A 113 -10.37 -43.04 8.79
C PRO A 113 -9.96 -43.81 10.05
N ASP A 114 -8.84 -43.43 10.69
CA ASP A 114 -8.26 -44.20 11.81
C ASP A 114 -8.95 -43.90 13.16
N CYS A 115 -9.43 -42.67 13.37
CA CYS A 115 -10.01 -42.27 14.66
C CYS A 115 -11.30 -41.44 14.54
N GLY A 116 -11.88 -41.32 13.35
CA GLY A 116 -13.16 -40.62 13.13
C GLY A 116 -13.15 -39.10 13.35
N ARG A 117 -11.99 -38.49 13.62
CA ARG A 117 -11.89 -37.06 13.90
C ARG A 117 -12.24 -36.22 12.67
N ARG A 118 -13.15 -35.25 12.82
CA ARG A 118 -13.50 -34.28 11.75
C ARG A 118 -12.52 -33.11 11.73
N CYS A 119 -11.83 -32.93 10.60
CA CYS A 119 -10.90 -31.84 10.34
C CYS A 119 -11.58 -30.70 9.57
N LYS A 120 -11.08 -29.48 9.73
CA LYS A 120 -11.63 -28.27 9.07
C LYS A 120 -11.17 -28.10 7.62
N SER A 121 -10.17 -28.87 7.17
CA SER A 121 -9.63 -28.82 5.81
C SER A 121 -8.90 -30.13 5.46
N ARG A 122 -8.69 -30.37 4.15
CA ARG A 122 -7.88 -31.49 3.65
C ARG A 122 -6.44 -31.47 4.16
N ILE A 123 -5.82 -30.28 4.26
CA ILE A 123 -4.46 -30.12 4.81
C ILE A 123 -4.43 -30.48 6.30
N GLY A 124 -5.46 -30.06 7.06
CA GLY A 124 -5.60 -30.42 8.47
C GLY A 124 -5.75 -31.93 8.68
N LEU A 125 -6.53 -32.60 7.82
CA LEU A 125 -6.66 -34.06 7.81
C LEU A 125 -5.32 -34.74 7.52
N TYR A 126 -4.60 -34.30 6.48
CA TYR A 126 -3.30 -34.88 6.12
C TYR A 126 -2.26 -34.72 7.22
N SER A 127 -2.23 -33.57 7.91
CA SER A 127 -1.35 -33.38 9.06
C SER A 127 -1.75 -34.25 10.25
N HIS A 128 -3.05 -34.43 10.48
CA HIS A 128 -3.55 -35.26 11.57
C HIS A 128 -3.26 -36.75 11.33
N GLN A 129 -3.40 -37.26 10.11
CA GLN A 129 -3.09 -38.66 9.79
C GLN A 129 -1.64 -39.06 10.12
N ARG A 130 -0.72 -38.10 10.24
CA ARG A 130 0.65 -38.36 10.69
C ARG A 130 0.75 -38.76 12.16
N THR A 131 -0.25 -38.46 12.99
CA THR A 131 -0.25 -38.88 14.41
C THR A 131 -0.56 -40.37 14.58
N HIS A 132 -1.16 -41.02 13.58
CA HIS A 132 -1.51 -42.45 13.61
C HIS A 132 -0.46 -43.34 12.95
N LYS A 133 0.53 -42.76 12.26
CA LYS A 133 1.61 -43.47 11.57
C LYS A 133 2.88 -43.64 12.44
N GLN A 134 2.73 -43.63 13.77
CA GLN A 134 3.82 -43.92 14.70
C GLN A 134 3.74 -45.37 15.18
#